data_AF-A0A3A1QSP9-F1
#
_entry.id   AF-A0A3A1QSP9-F1
#
_cell.length_a   1.000
_cell.length_b   1.000
_cell.length_c   1.000
_cell.angle_alpha   90.00
_cell.angle_beta   90.00
_cell.angle_gamma   90.00
#
_symmetry.space_group_name_H-M   'P 1'
#
loop_
_entity.id
_entity.type
_entity.pdbx_description
1 polymer ?
#
loop_
_entity_poly.entity_id
_entity_poly.type
_entity_poly.pdbx_seq_one_letter_code
_entity_poly.pdbx_strand_id
1 'polypeptide(L)'
;MDEQQDQEVQQIKKKAKWGCLVWIAILIGIPAVYVLYHAVQFSYDMFLEENQLSISRSPANTNTIEVVETGDAFLLGASSVRIKYGSSHIDTSIANDGKPLSSSNVSINWKDEQTAAVTLYGDEQEAEIIDIQFD
;
A
#
# COMPACT_ATOMS: atom_id res chain seq x y z
N MET A 1 -33.08 28.40 51.78
CA MET A 1 -31.65 28.04 51.96
C MET A 1 -31.40 26.65 51.40
N ASP A 2 -32.29 25.69 51.67
CA ASP A 2 -32.20 24.31 51.17
C ASP A 2 -32.25 24.16 49.63
N GLU A 3 -33.08 24.95 48.93
CA GLU A 3 -33.19 24.85 47.46
C GLU A 3 -31.93 25.27 46.69
N GLN A 4 -31.19 26.29 47.17
CA GLN A 4 -29.92 26.70 46.55
C GLN A 4 -28.84 25.64 46.76
N GLN A 5 -28.80 25.04 47.95
CA GLN A 5 -27.83 24.01 48.31
C GLN A 5 -28.05 22.71 47.50
N ASP A 6 -29.30 22.33 47.26
CA ASP A 6 -29.62 21.18 46.40
C ASP A 6 -29.26 21.42 44.93
N GLN A 7 -29.45 22.63 44.42
CA GLN A 7 -29.06 22.98 43.05
C GLN A 7 -27.54 22.91 42.84
N GLU A 8 -26.73 23.41 43.79
CA GLU A 8 -25.27 23.33 43.74
C GLU A 8 -24.77 21.88 43.74
N VAL A 9 -25.33 21.03 44.60
CA VAL A 9 -24.99 19.60 44.67
C VAL A 9 -25.32 18.89 43.36
N GLN A 10 -26.47 19.18 42.75
CA GLN A 10 -26.85 18.59 41.46
C GLN A 10 -25.93 19.04 40.31
N GLN A 11 -25.49 20.31 40.32
CA GLN A 11 -24.53 20.81 39.33
C GLN A 11 -23.15 20.15 39.47
N ILE A 12 -22.64 19.97 40.69
CA ILE A 12 -21.37 19.27 40.95
C ILE A 12 -21.45 17.81 40.46
N LYS A 13 -22.55 17.11 40.76
CA LYS A 13 -22.76 15.73 40.29
C LYS A 13 -22.83 15.64 38.76
N LYS A 14 -23.46 16.59 38.08
CA LYS A 14 -23.50 16.64 36.60
C LYS A 14 -22.10 16.92 36.02
N LYS A 15 -21.36 17.88 36.56
CA LYS A 15 -19.98 18.19 36.14
C LYS A 15 -19.04 17.00 36.34
N ALA A 16 -19.13 16.30 37.47
CA ALA A 16 -18.35 15.10 37.74
C ALA A 16 -18.70 13.94 36.79
N LYS A 17 -19.99 13.72 36.48
CA LYS A 17 -20.43 12.72 35.50
C LYS A 17 -19.94 13.04 34.09
N TRP A 18 -20.02 14.29 33.66
CA TRP A 18 -19.48 14.72 32.37
C TRP A 18 -17.96 14.58 32.30
N GLY A 19 -17.24 14.96 33.36
CA GLY A 19 -15.80 14.73 33.45
C GLY A 19 -15.44 13.26 33.33
N CYS A 20 -16.16 12.37 34.02
CA CYS A 20 -15.95 10.92 33.94
C CYS A 20 -16.22 10.37 32.53
N LEU A 21 -17.32 10.79 31.88
CA LEU A 21 -17.63 10.39 30.51
C LEU A 21 -16.57 10.86 29.51
N VAL A 22 -16.07 12.09 29.65
CA VAL A 22 -14.98 12.62 28.82
C VAL A 22 -13.70 11.80 29.04
N TRP A 23 -13.36 11.46 30.28
CA TRP A 23 -12.19 10.63 30.56
C TRP A 23 -12.31 9.21 29.99
N ILE A 24 -13.49 8.60 30.08
CA ILE A 24 -13.75 7.28 29.46
C ILE A 24 -13.61 7.38 27.93
N ALA A 25 -14.18 8.43 27.32
CA ALA A 25 -14.06 8.66 25.88
C ALA A 25 -12.60 8.85 25.44
N ILE A 26 -11.78 9.53 26.25
CA ILE A 26 -10.35 9.70 25.98
C ILE A 26 -9.60 8.36 26.11
N LEU A 27 -9.84 7.62 27.19
CA LEU A 27 -9.15 6.36 27.49
C LEU A 27 -9.46 5.26 26.47
N ILE A 28 -10.63 5.28 25.83
CA ILE A 28 -11.00 4.32 24.79
C ILE A 28 -10.71 4.89 23.40
N GLY A 29 -11.07 6.15 23.18
CA GLY A 29 -10.97 6.80 21.88
C GLY A 29 -9.54 6.95 21.39
N ILE A 30 -8.60 7.37 22.25
CA ILE A 30 -7.19 7.53 21.85
C ILE A 30 -6.58 6.19 21.43
N PRO A 31 -6.63 5.11 22.24
CA PRO A 31 -6.11 3.81 21.81
C PRO A 31 -6.80 3.25 20.57
N ALA A 32 -8.13 3.43 20.44
CA ALA A 32 -8.85 2.95 19.26
C ALA A 32 -8.37 3.67 17.98
N VAL A 33 -8.23 4.99 18.01
CA VAL A 33 -7.68 5.76 16.89
C VAL A 33 -6.25 5.36 16.58
N TYR A 34 -5.42 5.15 17.61
CA TYR A 34 -4.04 4.70 17.44
C TYR A 34 -3.95 3.32 16.76
N VAL A 35 -4.75 2.35 17.20
CA VAL A 35 -4.81 1.02 16.58
C VAL A 35 -5.31 1.10 15.14
N LEU A 36 -6.35 1.89 14.87
CA LEU A 36 -6.86 2.08 13.51
C LEU A 36 -5.81 2.70 12.60
N TYR A 37 -5.09 3.72 13.08
CA TYR A 37 -4.02 4.37 12.32
C TYR A 37 -2.92 3.36 11.94
N HIS A 38 -2.43 2.58 12.90
CA HIS A 38 -1.40 1.59 12.63
C HIS A 38 -1.88 0.43 11.76
N ALA A 39 -3.14 0.00 11.91
CA ALA A 39 -3.71 -1.03 11.03
C ALA A 39 -3.79 -0.54 9.59
N VAL A 40 -4.16 0.74 9.37
CA VAL A 40 -4.18 1.35 8.03
C VAL A 40 -2.76 1.44 7.46
N GLN A 41 -1.79 1.93 8.23
CA GLN A 41 -0.39 1.98 7.77
C GLN A 41 0.14 0.60 7.42
N PHE A 42 0.00 -0.37 8.32
CA PHE A 42 0.44 -1.74 8.09
C PHE A 42 -0.24 -2.36 6.85
N SER A 43 -1.52 -2.08 6.63
CA SER A 43 -2.20 -2.54 5.40
C SER A 43 -1.69 -1.86 4.14
N TYR A 44 -1.26 -0.60 4.23
CA TYR A 44 -0.69 0.10 3.10
C TYR A 44 0.68 -0.48 2.75
N ASP A 45 1.56 -0.60 3.73
CA ASP A 45 2.92 -1.11 3.56
C ASP A 45 2.88 -2.56 3.02
N MET A 46 2.00 -3.41 3.57
CA MET A 46 1.91 -4.80 3.12
C MET A 46 1.29 -5.02 1.74
N PHE A 47 0.39 -4.15 1.26
CA PHE A 47 -0.41 -4.45 0.07
C PHE A 47 -0.36 -3.40 -1.04
N LEU A 48 0.07 -2.18 -0.74
CA LEU A 48 -0.09 -1.02 -1.63
C LEU A 48 1.19 -0.22 -1.85
N GLU A 49 2.21 -0.34 -1.00
CA GLU A 49 3.48 0.33 -1.22
C GLU A 49 4.07 -0.12 -2.56
N GLU A 50 4.47 0.85 -3.39
CA GLU A 50 5.01 0.57 -4.72
C GLU A 50 6.51 0.86 -4.76
N ASN A 51 7.31 -0.17 -5.03
CA ASN A 51 8.75 -0.07 -5.17
C ASN A 51 9.16 -0.21 -6.63
N GLN A 52 9.72 0.85 -7.22
CA GLN A 52 10.06 0.86 -8.65
C GLN A 52 11.22 -0.10 -8.95
N LEU A 53 10.96 -1.12 -9.79
CA LEU A 53 11.97 -2.08 -10.25
C LEU A 53 12.63 -1.62 -11.55
N SER A 54 11.82 -1.14 -12.50
CA SER A 54 12.30 -0.69 -13.81
C SER A 54 11.37 0.34 -14.42
N ILE A 55 11.93 1.28 -15.17
CA ILE A 55 11.18 2.22 -15.99
C ILE A 55 11.89 2.37 -17.33
N SER A 56 11.13 2.30 -18.41
CA SER A 56 11.68 2.40 -19.77
C SER A 56 10.74 3.16 -20.69
N ARG A 57 11.33 3.93 -21.61
CA ARG A 57 10.61 4.71 -22.61
C ARG A 57 10.83 4.10 -23.99
N SER A 58 9.81 4.25 -24.84
CA SER A 58 9.90 3.88 -26.24
C SER A 58 10.99 4.69 -26.97
N PRO A 59 11.49 4.25 -28.14
CA PRO A 59 12.62 4.88 -28.83
C PRO A 59 12.47 6.39 -29.08
N ALA A 60 11.27 6.86 -29.42
CA ALA A 60 10.95 8.28 -29.61
C ALA A 60 10.37 8.95 -28.34
N ASN A 61 10.36 8.25 -27.20
CA ASN A 61 9.83 8.69 -25.90
C ASN A 61 8.32 9.03 -25.92
N THR A 62 7.54 8.35 -26.77
CA THR A 62 6.09 8.53 -26.84
C THR A 62 5.35 7.73 -25.77
N ASN A 63 5.84 6.54 -25.47
CA ASN A 63 5.26 5.60 -24.51
C ASN A 63 6.24 5.27 -23.38
N THR A 64 5.70 4.91 -22.21
CA THR A 64 6.47 4.53 -21.02
C THR A 64 5.88 3.27 -20.42
N ILE A 65 6.77 2.36 -20.01
CA ILE A 65 6.44 1.19 -19.20
C ILE A 65 7.17 1.37 -17.87
N GLU A 66 6.43 1.20 -16.77
CA GLU A 66 6.95 1.18 -15.41
C GLU A 66 6.60 -0.17 -14.78
N VAL A 67 7.57 -0.84 -14.18
CA VAL A 67 7.39 -2.09 -13.47
C VAL A 67 7.73 -1.83 -12.01
N VAL A 68 6.78 -2.08 -11.13
CA VAL A 68 6.90 -1.88 -9.68
C VAL A 68 6.59 -3.17 -8.95
N GLU A 69 7.28 -3.43 -7.85
CA GLU A 69 6.85 -4.38 -6.82
C GLU A 69 5.75 -3.72 -5.99
N THR A 70 4.71 -4.48 -5.63
CA THR A 70 3.58 -3.98 -4.84
C THR A 70 3.49 -4.73 -3.50
N GLY A 71 3.41 -3.96 -2.42
CA GLY A 71 3.46 -4.48 -1.06
C GLY A 71 4.80 -5.11 -0.70
N ASP A 72 4.89 -5.63 0.53
CA ASP A 72 6.03 -6.41 0.98
C ASP A 72 5.97 -7.84 0.44
N ALA A 73 7.12 -8.35 -0.01
CA ALA A 73 7.30 -9.77 -0.27
C ALA A 73 6.98 -10.55 1.01
N PHE A 74 5.85 -11.29 1.02
CA PHE A 74 5.51 -12.11 2.16
C PHE A 74 6.67 -13.09 2.39
N LEU A 75 7.17 -13.17 3.63
CA LEU A 75 8.47 -13.74 4.05
C LEU A 75 8.90 -15.11 3.46
N LEU A 76 8.04 -15.82 2.71
CA LEU A 76 8.30 -17.10 2.03
C LEU A 76 7.49 -17.29 0.72
N GLY A 77 7.09 -16.21 0.03
CA GLY A 77 6.20 -16.27 -1.14
C GLY A 77 6.69 -15.48 -2.36
N ALA A 78 5.95 -15.58 -3.46
CA ALA A 78 6.19 -14.74 -4.64
C ALA A 78 5.87 -13.27 -4.34
N SER A 79 6.71 -12.37 -4.86
CA SER A 79 6.50 -10.92 -4.79
C SER A 79 5.46 -10.49 -5.81
N SER A 80 4.53 -9.61 -5.43
CA SER A 80 3.56 -9.04 -6.37
C SER A 80 4.22 -7.98 -7.24
N VAL A 81 3.94 -7.98 -8.54
CA VAL A 81 4.50 -7.05 -9.51
C VAL A 81 3.39 -6.43 -10.33
N ARG A 82 3.45 -5.12 -10.50
CA ARG A 82 2.55 -4.34 -11.36
C ARG A 82 3.32 -3.74 -12.52
N ILE A 83 2.90 -4.07 -13.73
CA ILE A 83 3.41 -3.50 -14.99
C ILE A 83 2.43 -2.44 -15.45
N LYS A 84 2.81 -1.16 -15.37
CA LYS A 84 2.01 -0.01 -15.79
C LYS A 84 2.40 0.41 -17.20
N TYR A 85 1.41 0.65 -18.05
CA TYR A 85 1.61 1.11 -19.42
C TYR A 85 0.37 1.92 -19.88
N GLY A 86 0.60 3.13 -20.38
CA GLY A 86 -0.49 4.05 -20.74
C GLY A 86 -1.39 4.34 -19.54
N SER A 87 -2.69 4.08 -19.67
CA SER A 87 -3.70 4.17 -18.59
C SER A 87 -4.03 2.82 -17.95
N SER A 88 -3.32 1.75 -18.35
CA SER A 88 -3.60 0.37 -17.96
C SER A 88 -2.46 -0.21 -17.11
N HIS A 89 -2.74 -1.35 -16.48
CA HIS A 89 -1.74 -2.14 -15.79
C HIS A 89 -2.06 -3.63 -15.87
N ILE A 90 -1.02 -4.44 -15.66
CA ILE A 90 -1.12 -5.88 -15.46
C ILE A 90 -0.48 -6.20 -14.10
N ASP A 91 -1.21 -6.93 -13.27
CA ASP A 91 -0.72 -7.44 -11.99
C ASP A 91 -0.33 -8.92 -12.17
N THR A 92 0.88 -9.27 -11.74
CA THR A 92 1.44 -10.64 -11.76
C THR A 92 2.34 -10.85 -10.53
N SER A 93 3.12 -11.92 -10.48
CA SER A 93 4.01 -12.24 -9.37
C SER A 93 5.35 -12.81 -9.84
N ILE A 94 6.43 -12.54 -9.09
CA ILE A 94 7.75 -13.14 -9.30
C ILE A 94 8.13 -14.02 -8.10
N ALA A 95 8.39 -15.30 -8.33
CA ALA A 95 8.91 -16.23 -7.33
C ALA A 95 10.45 -16.12 -7.24
N ASN A 96 10.94 -15.50 -6.16
CA ASN A 96 12.35 -15.10 -6.01
C ASN A 96 13.02 -15.69 -4.75
N ASP A 97 12.66 -16.89 -4.31
CA ASP A 97 13.29 -17.58 -3.16
C ASP A 97 13.26 -16.72 -1.87
N GLY A 98 12.15 -15.99 -1.67
CA GLY A 98 11.96 -15.05 -0.56
C GLY A 98 12.90 -13.83 -0.57
N LYS A 99 13.71 -13.62 -1.61
CA LYS A 99 14.57 -12.45 -1.74
C LYS A 99 13.78 -11.25 -2.28
N PRO A 100 14.09 -10.03 -1.83
CA PRO A 100 13.47 -8.82 -2.38
C PRO A 100 13.75 -8.70 -3.88
N LEU A 101 12.79 -8.15 -4.63
CA LEU A 101 13.00 -7.89 -6.04
C LEU A 101 13.95 -6.72 -6.25
N SER A 102 14.62 -6.73 -7.40
CA SER A 102 15.50 -5.66 -7.83
C SER A 102 15.37 -5.44 -9.33
N SER A 103 16.06 -4.43 -9.85
CA SER A 103 16.06 -4.14 -11.29
C SER A 103 16.56 -5.29 -12.16
N SER A 104 17.34 -6.24 -11.63
CA SER A 104 17.77 -7.42 -12.40
C SER A 104 16.65 -8.43 -12.64
N ASN A 105 15.56 -8.37 -11.87
CA ASN A 105 14.40 -9.24 -12.03
C ASN A 105 13.51 -8.82 -13.22
N VAL A 106 13.78 -7.67 -13.85
CA VAL A 106 12.92 -7.12 -14.90
C VAL A 106 13.77 -6.64 -16.09
N SER A 107 13.36 -7.03 -17.30
CA SER A 107 13.90 -6.47 -18.54
C SER A 107 12.76 -5.94 -19.40
N ILE A 108 12.93 -4.75 -19.99
CA ILE A 108 11.94 -4.15 -20.89
C ILE A 108 12.60 -3.95 -22.26
N ASN A 109 12.09 -4.65 -23.27
CA ASN A 109 12.63 -4.63 -24.63
C ASN A 109 11.59 -4.07 -25.60
N TRP A 110 11.86 -2.89 -26.16
CA TRP A 110 10.99 -2.26 -27.16
C TRP A 110 11.24 -2.85 -28.54
N LYS A 111 10.15 -3.23 -29.22
CA LYS A 111 10.17 -3.63 -30.65
C LYS A 111 9.99 -2.38 -31.53
N ASP A 112 9.08 -1.50 -31.13
CA ASP A 112 8.79 -0.22 -31.79
C ASP A 112 8.17 0.77 -30.78
N GLU A 113 7.49 1.82 -31.23
CA GLU A 113 6.85 2.80 -30.34
C GLU A 113 5.65 2.26 -29.57
N GLN A 114 4.92 1.31 -30.14
CA GLN A 114 3.65 0.81 -29.61
C GLN A 114 3.77 -0.59 -29.02
N THR A 115 4.91 -1.26 -29.21
CA THR A 115 5.07 -2.66 -28.85
C THR A 115 6.36 -2.87 -28.05
N ALA A 116 6.24 -3.53 -26.90
CA ALA A 116 7.37 -3.95 -26.09
C ALA A 116 7.13 -5.33 -25.50
N ALA A 117 8.20 -5.99 -25.06
CA ALA A 117 8.15 -7.20 -24.27
C ALA A 117 8.78 -6.91 -22.90
N VAL A 118 8.03 -7.19 -21.83
CA VAL A 118 8.53 -7.20 -20.46
C VAL A 118 8.88 -8.62 -20.11
N THR A 119 10.11 -8.86 -19.65
CA THR A 119 10.55 -10.16 -19.17
C THR A 119 10.79 -10.10 -17.68
N LEU A 120 10.16 -11.02 -16.94
CA LEU A 120 10.26 -11.16 -15.50
C LEU A 120 11.11 -12.39 -15.15
N TYR A 121 12.05 -12.22 -14.24
CA TYR A 121 12.96 -13.27 -13.78
C TYR A 121 12.81 -13.45 -12.28
N GLY A 122 12.68 -14.70 -11.85
CA GLY A 122 12.76 -15.09 -10.44
C GLY A 122 13.57 -16.36 -10.30
N ASP A 123 14.21 -16.53 -9.15
CA ASP A 123 15.06 -17.70 -8.87
C ASP A 123 14.29 -19.03 -8.89
N GLU A 124 12.98 -19.01 -8.69
CA GLU A 124 12.11 -20.18 -8.59
C GLU A 124 11.11 -20.30 -9.76
N GLN A 125 11.26 -19.48 -10.80
CA GLN A 125 10.39 -19.52 -11.98
C GLN A 125 11.17 -19.47 -13.29
N GLU A 126 10.57 -19.98 -14.36
CA GLU A 126 11.05 -19.69 -15.71
C GLU A 126 10.82 -18.21 -16.03
N ALA A 127 11.61 -17.69 -16.97
CA ALA A 127 11.46 -16.32 -17.43
C ALA A 127 10.07 -16.14 -18.06
N GLU A 128 9.27 -15.25 -17.49
CA GLU A 128 7.93 -14.93 -17.99
C GLU A 128 8.03 -13.75 -18.95
N ILE A 129 7.46 -13.87 -20.14
CA ILE A 129 7.45 -12.80 -21.15
C ILE A 129 6.03 -12.31 -21.33
N ILE A 130 5.82 -11.02 -21.10
CA ILE A 130 4.54 -10.34 -21.26
C ILE A 130 4.69 -9.32 -22.39
N ASP A 131 3.99 -9.55 -23.50
CA ASP A 131 3.91 -8.60 -24.60
C ASP A 131 2.95 -7.46 -24.24
N ILE A 132 3.44 -6.23 -24.40
CA ILE A 132 2.69 -5.00 -24.18
C ILE A 132 2.44 -4.34 -25.52
N GLN A 133 1.18 -3.99 -25.76
CA GLN A 133 0.75 -3.22 -26.92
C GLN A 133 -0.01 -1.98 -26.45
N PHE A 134 0.41 -0.82 -26.95
CA PHE A 134 -0.21 0.48 -26.74
C PHE A 134 -1.23 0.75 -27.86
N ASP A 135 -2.32 1.44 -27.51
CA ASP A 135 -3.41 1.82 -28.42
C ASP A 135 -3.10 3.09 -29.24
#